data_AF-A0A8K0CAD7-F1
#
_entry.id   AF-A0A8K0CAD7-F1
#
_cell.length_a   1.000
_cell.length_b   1.000
_cell.length_c   1.000
_cell.angle_alpha   90.00
_cell.angle_beta   90.00
_cell.angle_gamma   90.00
#
_symmetry.space_group_name_H-M   'P 1'
#
loop_
_entity.id
_entity.type
_entity.pdbx_description
1 polymer ?
#
loop_
_entity_poly.entity_id
_entity_poly.type
_entity_poly.pdbx_seq_one_letter_code
_entity_poly.pdbx_strand_id
1 'polypeptide(L)'
;MVKKSFPDKRSIIYLQHGILASSADWVLPRPRKGFAYILADFGYDVLMSNVRRTRYSRKHTYLDPERHSLEFCGFSWHKMGVIYIPTMIDYIINKTNENQLFYIGHSE
;
A
#
# COMPACT_ATOMS: atom_id res chain seq x y z
N MET A 1 -26.43 2.75 16.18
CA MET A 1 -25.01 2.54 15.84
C MET A 1 -24.45 1.51 16.80
N VAL A 2 -23.99 0.35 16.32
CA VAL A 2 -23.33 -0.66 17.17
C VAL A 2 -21.91 -0.18 17.45
N LYS A 3 -21.52 -0.04 18.72
CA LYS A 3 -20.11 0.21 19.09
C LYS A 3 -19.32 -1.05 18.77
N LYS A 4 -18.47 -1.00 17.74
CA LYS A 4 -17.48 -2.06 17.49
C LYS A 4 -16.34 -1.89 18.49
N SER A 5 -16.11 -2.88 19.34
CA SER A 5 -14.90 -2.98 20.15
C SER A 5 -13.87 -3.79 19.37
N PHE A 6 -12.69 -3.22 19.15
CA PHE A 6 -11.58 -3.94 18.56
C PHE A 6 -10.52 -4.22 19.63
N PRO A 7 -9.76 -5.30 19.52
CA PRO A 7 -8.61 -5.54 20.40
C PRO A 7 -7.61 -4.37 20.30
N ASP A 8 -6.84 -4.17 21.37
CA ASP A 8 -5.78 -3.14 21.44
C ASP A 8 -4.70 -3.34 20.36
N LYS A 9 -4.53 -4.59 19.91
CA LYS A 9 -3.60 -4.99 18.87
C LYS A 9 -4.35 -5.64 17.72
N ARG A 10 -4.27 -5.04 16.53
CA ARG A 10 -4.99 -5.48 15.32
C ARG A 10 -4.02 -6.07 14.32
N SER A 11 -4.45 -7.13 13.62
CA SER A 11 -3.64 -7.70 12.54
C SER A 11 -3.53 -6.72 11.37
N ILE A 12 -2.33 -6.60 10.82
CA ILE A 12 -2.05 -5.72 9.70
C ILE A 12 -2.38 -6.42 8.39
N ILE A 13 -3.10 -5.71 7.52
CA ILE A 13 -3.28 -6.08 6.12
C ILE A 13 -2.61 -5.03 5.24
N TYR A 14 -1.63 -5.47 4.47
CA TYR A 14 -0.94 -4.66 3.49
C TYR A 14 -1.52 -4.91 2.09
N LEU A 15 -2.09 -3.87 1.49
CA LEU A 15 -2.73 -3.89 0.18
C LEU A 15 -1.81 -3.25 -0.88
N GLN A 16 -1.42 -4.04 -1.88
CA GLN A 16 -0.62 -3.61 -3.02
C GLN A 16 -1.48 -3.56 -4.29
N HIS A 17 -1.55 -2.39 -4.92
CA HIS A 17 -2.22 -2.20 -6.20
C HIS A 17 -1.31 -2.65 -7.38
N GLY A 18 -1.90 -2.91 -8.55
CA GLY A 18 -1.16 -3.34 -9.75
C GLY A 18 -0.72 -2.19 -10.67
N ILE A 19 -0.40 -2.51 -11.93
CA ILE A 19 0.08 -1.53 -12.92
C ILE A 19 -0.95 -0.45 -13.18
N LEU A 20 -0.49 0.79 -13.36
CA LEU A 20 -1.32 1.95 -13.71
C LEU A 20 -2.47 2.25 -12.72
N ALA A 21 -2.48 1.55 -11.58
CA ALA A 21 -3.45 1.67 -10.50
C ALA A 21 -2.89 2.50 -9.35
N SER A 22 -3.65 2.65 -8.27
CA SER A 22 -3.17 3.30 -7.04
C SER A 22 -3.89 2.76 -5.81
N SER A 23 -3.46 3.16 -4.61
CA SER A 23 -4.19 2.86 -3.37
C SER A 23 -5.66 3.28 -3.39
N ALA A 24 -6.05 4.21 -4.28
CA ALA A 24 -7.43 4.65 -4.42
C ALA A 24 -8.37 3.51 -4.80
N ASP A 25 -7.92 2.50 -5.53
CA ASP A 25 -8.78 1.42 -6.03
C ASP A 25 -9.42 0.61 -4.91
N TRP A 26 -8.75 0.53 -3.76
CA TRP A 26 -9.25 -0.15 -2.56
C TRP A 26 -10.34 0.61 -1.81
N VAL A 27 -10.50 1.91 -2.06
CA VAL A 27 -11.46 2.80 -1.37
C VAL A 27 -12.51 3.40 -2.31
N LEU A 28 -12.25 3.48 -3.61
CA LEU A 28 -13.12 4.07 -4.62
C LEU A 28 -14.57 3.53 -4.60
N PRO A 29 -14.82 2.23 -4.35
CA PRO A 29 -16.19 1.70 -4.32
C PRO A 29 -17.08 2.21 -3.16
N ARG A 30 -16.60 3.14 -2.32
CA ARG A 30 -17.29 3.78 -1.18
C ARG A 30 -17.40 2.88 0.07
N PRO A 31 -17.70 3.45 1.26
CA PRO A 31 -17.93 2.68 2.49
C PRO A 31 -19.02 1.63 2.25
N ARG A 32 -18.76 0.37 2.63
CA ARG A 32 -19.53 -0.88 2.37
C ARG A 32 -19.17 -1.70 1.12
N LYS A 33 -18.49 -1.13 0.12
CA LYS A 33 -18.02 -1.91 -1.05
C LYS A 33 -16.52 -1.81 -1.27
N GLY A 34 -15.89 -0.74 -0.78
CA GLY A 34 -14.43 -0.60 -0.85
C GLY A 34 -13.78 -1.65 0.04
N PHE A 35 -12.88 -2.45 -0.53
CA PHE A 35 -12.24 -3.56 0.17
C PHE A 35 -11.50 -3.11 1.43
N ALA A 36 -10.79 -1.97 1.38
CA ALA A 36 -10.12 -1.42 2.55
C ALA A 36 -11.10 -1.02 3.66
N TYR A 37 -12.29 -0.50 3.31
CA TYR A 37 -13.32 -0.18 4.30
C TYR A 37 -13.88 -1.43 4.95
N ILE A 38 -14.13 -2.48 4.16
CA ILE A 38 -14.63 -3.76 4.67
C ILE A 38 -13.63 -4.36 5.67
N LEU A 39 -12.34 -4.38 5.33
CA LEU A 39 -11.30 -4.87 6.23
C LEU A 39 -11.18 -4.04 7.51
N ALA A 40 -11.20 -2.71 7.41
CA ALA A 40 -11.19 -1.84 8.59
C ALA A 40 -12.44 -2.08 9.47
N ASP A 41 -13.59 -2.34 8.85
CA ASP A 41 -14.83 -2.69 9.55
C ASP A 41 -14.75 -4.03 10.28
N PHE A 42 -13.91 -4.95 9.82
CA PHE A 42 -13.62 -6.22 10.50
C PHE A 42 -12.51 -6.11 11.57
N GLY A 43 -11.93 -4.92 11.76
CA GLY A 43 -10.96 -4.67 12.83
C GLY A 43 -9.51 -4.90 12.44
N TYR A 44 -9.20 -4.88 11.15
CA TYR A 44 -7.82 -4.91 10.66
C TYR A 44 -7.22 -3.52 10.57
N ASP A 45 -5.91 -3.43 10.80
CA ASP A 45 -5.14 -2.23 10.47
C ASP A 45 -4.72 -2.32 9.00
N VAL A 46 -5.40 -1.54 8.16
CA VAL A 46 -5.27 -1.59 6.70
C VAL A 46 -4.25 -0.57 6.23
N LEU A 47 -3.15 -1.05 5.65
CA LEU A 47 -2.11 -0.24 5.05
C LEU A 47 -2.14 -0.41 3.53
N MET A 48 -2.11 0.71 2.80
CA MET A 48 -2.14 0.71 1.34
C MET A 48 -0.90 1.44 0.82
N SER A 49 -0.08 0.76 0.01
CA SER A 49 1.08 1.40 -0.63
C SER A 49 0.71 2.10 -1.93
N ASN A 50 1.64 2.93 -2.38
CA ASN A 50 1.64 3.52 -3.70
C ASN A 50 3.05 3.44 -4.27
N VAL A 51 3.21 2.74 -5.39
CA VAL A 51 4.51 2.61 -6.06
C VAL A 51 4.91 3.94 -6.71
N ARG A 52 6.23 4.12 -6.91
CA ARG A 52 6.78 5.28 -7.63
C ARG A 52 6.10 5.39 -9.00
N ARG A 53 5.69 6.60 -9.40
CA ARG A 53 4.85 6.96 -10.59
C ARG A 53 3.36 7.10 -10.34
N THR A 54 2.81 6.56 -9.27
CA THR A 54 1.39 6.81 -8.95
C THR A 54 1.17 8.29 -8.65
N ARG A 55 -0.09 8.74 -8.76
CA ARG A 55 -0.49 10.13 -8.46
C ARG A 55 0.02 10.60 -7.09
N TYR A 56 0.18 9.67 -6.13
CA TYR A 56 0.55 9.95 -4.76
C TYR A 56 2.05 9.78 -4.46
N SER A 57 2.85 9.24 -5.40
CA SER A 57 4.28 8.92 -5.19
C SER A 57 5.16 9.50 -6.31
N ARG A 58 5.19 10.84 -6.41
CA ARG A 58 5.97 11.62 -7.41
C ARG A 58 7.18 12.39 -6.85
N LYS A 59 7.54 12.21 -5.58
CA LYS A 59 8.72 12.88 -4.98
C LYS A 59 9.94 11.96 -4.99
N HIS A 60 11.12 12.52 -5.27
CA HIS A 60 12.41 11.84 -5.17
C HIS A 60 13.48 12.83 -4.69
N THR A 61 14.50 12.36 -3.97
CA THR A 61 15.51 13.20 -3.33
C THR A 61 16.42 13.92 -4.31
N TYR A 62 16.69 13.31 -5.47
CA TYR A 62 17.64 13.82 -6.47
C TYR A 62 17.08 13.96 -7.88
N LEU A 63 15.90 13.40 -8.15
CA LEU A 63 15.37 13.29 -9.52
C LEU A 63 14.05 14.07 -9.60
N ASP A 64 14.00 15.02 -10.52
CA ASP A 64 12.76 15.65 -10.93
C ASP A 64 11.95 14.67 -11.82
N PRO A 65 10.67 14.39 -11.51
CA PRO A 65 9.85 13.41 -12.24
C PRO A 65 9.51 13.80 -13.68
N GLU A 66 9.53 15.09 -14.02
CA GLU A 66 9.29 15.57 -15.38
C GLU A 66 10.60 15.58 -16.19
N ARG A 67 11.69 16.08 -15.58
CA ARG A 67 12.98 16.24 -16.27
C ARG A 67 13.78 14.95 -16.39
N HIS A 68 13.63 14.04 -15.43
CA HIS A 68 14.33 12.75 -15.37
C HIS A 68 13.35 11.60 -15.49
N SER A 69 12.37 11.71 -16.40
CA SER A 69 11.23 10.80 -16.45
C SER A 69 11.65 9.34 -16.63
N LEU A 70 12.71 9.02 -17.37
CA LEU A 70 13.21 7.64 -17.52
C LEU A 70 13.89 7.11 -16.25
N GLU A 71 14.80 7.86 -15.63
CA GLU A 71 15.44 7.42 -14.37
C GLU A 71 14.45 7.40 -13.19
N PHE A 72 13.45 8.29 -13.22
CA PHE A 72 12.36 8.36 -12.25
C PHE A 72 11.28 7.30 -12.51
N CYS A 73 10.98 6.94 -13.76
CA CYS A 73 9.87 6.04 -14.12
C CYS A 73 10.29 4.67 -14.65
N GLY A 74 11.58 4.33 -14.61
CA GLY A 74 12.12 3.03 -15.03
C GLY A 74 11.52 1.87 -14.23
N PHE A 75 10.32 1.46 -14.60
CA PHE A 75 9.57 0.37 -13.99
C PHE A 75 10.26 -0.94 -14.34
N SER A 76 10.37 -1.81 -13.34
CA SER A 76 10.86 -3.17 -13.53
C SER A 76 10.22 -4.04 -12.46
N TRP A 77 9.53 -5.08 -12.91
CA TRP A 77 8.98 -6.16 -12.09
C TRP A 77 9.99 -6.73 -11.11
N HIS A 78 11.21 -6.94 -11.59
CA HIS A 78 12.29 -7.44 -10.76
C HIS A 78 12.57 -6.48 -9.59
N LYS A 79 12.70 -5.17 -9.86
CA LYS A 79 12.88 -4.16 -8.80
C LYS A 79 11.68 -4.09 -7.86
N MET A 80 10.46 -4.24 -8.39
CA MET A 80 9.25 -4.26 -7.56
C MET A 80 9.28 -5.39 -6.54
N GLY A 81 9.57 -6.61 -6.97
CA GLY A 81 9.61 -7.80 -6.11
C GLY A 81 10.80 -7.84 -5.16
N VAL A 82 11.99 -7.41 -5.60
CA VAL A 82 13.23 -7.57 -4.80
C VAL A 82 13.62 -6.33 -3.99
N ILE A 83 13.06 -5.15 -4.30
CA ILE A 83 13.41 -3.90 -3.62
C ILE A 83 12.16 -3.27 -3.00
N TYR A 84 11.15 -2.91 -3.80
CA TYR A 84 10.05 -2.07 -3.31
C TYR A 84 9.16 -2.79 -2.29
N ILE A 85 8.66 -3.99 -2.61
CA ILE A 85 7.78 -4.74 -1.70
C ILE A 85 8.50 -5.09 -0.38
N PRO A 86 9.73 -5.65 -0.39
CA PRO A 86 10.47 -5.92 0.84
C PRO A 86 10.71 -4.66 1.68
N THR A 87 11.14 -3.56 1.06
CA THR A 87 11.39 -2.29 1.77
C THR A 87 10.12 -1.78 2.47
N MET A 88 8.96 -1.90 1.82
CA MET A 88 7.68 -1.49 2.41
C MET A 88 7.27 -2.41 3.57
N ILE A 89 7.44 -3.72 3.43
CA ILE A 89 7.14 -4.68 4.49
C ILE A 89 8.03 -4.42 5.71
N ASP A 90 9.34 -4.24 5.51
CA ASP A 90 10.30 -3.94 6.57
C ASP A 90 9.95 -2.62 7.27
N TYR A 91 9.58 -1.60 6.50
CA TYR A 91 9.13 -0.33 7.05
C TYR A 91 7.89 -0.50 7.95
N ILE A 92 6.90 -1.27 7.49
CA ILE A 92 5.67 -1.54 8.25
C ILE A 92 6.00 -2.26 9.55
N ILE A 93 6.70 -3.39 9.46
CA ILE A 93 7.12 -4.21 10.61
C ILE A 93 7.84 -3.37 11.66
N ASN A 94 8.82 -2.58 11.23
CA ASN A 94 9.60 -1.71 12.12
C ASN A 94 8.74 -0.59 12.74
N LYS A 95 7.76 -0.07 11.99
CA LYS A 95 6.92 1.05 12.46
C LYS A 95 5.84 0.59 13.43
N THR A 96 5.30 -0.60 13.23
CA THR A 96 4.19 -1.15 14.04
C THR A 96 4.66 -2.10 15.13
N ASN A 97 5.94 -2.48 15.13
CA ASN A 97 6.52 -3.47 16.05
C ASN A 97 5.80 -4.83 15.96
N GLU A 98 5.40 -5.20 14.73
CA GLU A 98 4.74 -6.48 14.42
C GLU A 98 5.71 -7.43 13.73
N ASN A 99 5.59 -8.73 13.99
CA ASN A 99 6.48 -9.73 13.39
C ASN A 99 5.97 -10.27 12.04
N GLN A 100 4.71 -10.00 11.71
CA GLN A 100 4.05 -10.53 10.51
C GLN A 100 2.89 -9.63 10.08
N LEU A 101 2.55 -9.70 8.79
CA LEU A 101 1.39 -9.04 8.20
C LEU A 101 0.79 -9.93 7.11
N PHE A 102 -0.46 -9.66 6.74
CA PHE A 102 -1.08 -10.27 5.56
C PHE A 102 -0.84 -9.39 4.33
N TYR A 103 -0.30 -9.97 3.26
CA TYR A 103 -0.12 -9.30 1.98
C TYR A 103 -1.26 -9.66 1.02
N ILE A 104 -1.89 -8.67 0.41
CA ILE A 104 -2.88 -8.85 -0.65
C ILE A 104 -2.49 -7.97 -1.83
N GLY A 105 -2.20 -8.61 -2.97
CA GLY A 105 -1.95 -7.95 -4.24
C GLY A 105 -3.13 -8.07 -5.20
N HIS A 106 -3.41 -7.02 -5.98
CA HIS A 106 -4.35 -7.07 -7.10
C HIS A 106 -3.66 -6.65 -8.39
N SER A 107 -3.65 -7.56 -9.38
CA SER A 107 -2.80 -7.42 -10.56
C SER A 107 -1.32 -7.30 -10.15
N GLU A 108 -0.44 -6.98 -11.09
CA GLU A 108 1.03 -7.05 -11.02
C GLU A 108 1.70 -7.76 -9.82
#